data_AF-A0A952ESH2-F1
#
_entry.id   AF-A0A952ESH2-F1
#
_cell.length_a   1.000
_cell.length_b   1.000
_cell.length_c   1.000
_cell.angle_alpha   90.00
_cell.angle_beta   90.00
_cell.angle_gamma   90.00
#
_symmetry.space_group_name_H-M   'P 1'
#
loop_
_entity.id
_entity.type
_entity.pdbx_description
1 polymer ?
#
loop_
_entity_poly.entity_id
_entity_poly.type
_entity_poly.pdbx_seq_one_letter_code
_entity_poly.pdbx_strand_id
1 'polypeptide(L)'
;MSMVLCLTDHLADSEAWTTHLHMRGHETAMSDVKSLATLKADGWERTGLLLSQDAAKTLATDALGLPGWCRKLKADRIIVVDKPGDKFQLKGEFNGSVLRLAPSKQGWRYAAEVAARFLDDEQAVAAGDPQTFNLLRLARRVAASDVTVMLVGPTGTGKEVVSKFLHRASKRAREPFIAVNCAAVPDTMLEALLFGYEKGAFTGAHTPNKGIFRAADGGTLLLDEVSEMAPHLQAKFLRVLQEKEVTPLGGSKSVAIDVRVIATSNRYMMDEVKAGRFREDLYYRLNVFPLATQSLADRPGDILPIAISLLAKHTGGFPTIPEMTDEAIDKLEAYTWPGNVRELENVLQRALVLSGGTPIEADHLMIDMHEHIANIEDFDAKRKRVAAR
;
A
#
# COMPACT_ATOMS: atom_id res chain seq x y z
N MET A 1 9.31 -16.01 1.36
CA MET A 1 9.87 -14.64 1.46
C MET A 1 10.81 -14.48 0.29
N SER A 2 10.91 -13.29 -0.30
CA SER A 2 11.87 -13.03 -1.37
C SER A 2 13.27 -13.03 -0.77
N MET A 3 14.13 -13.95 -1.21
CA MET A 3 15.53 -13.96 -0.81
C MET A 3 16.29 -12.92 -1.64
N VAL A 4 17.18 -12.17 -1.04
CA VAL A 4 18.08 -11.25 -1.74
C VAL A 4 19.51 -11.76 -1.62
N LEU A 5 20.12 -12.07 -2.76
CA LEU A 5 21.54 -12.42 -2.83
C LEU A 5 22.36 -11.16 -3.06
N CYS A 6 23.22 -10.83 -2.10
CA CYS A 6 24.14 -9.70 -2.17
C CYS A 6 25.54 -10.19 -2.56
N LEU A 7 26.03 -9.75 -3.71
CA LEU A 7 27.40 -10.02 -4.16
C LEU A 7 28.33 -8.96 -3.61
N THR A 8 29.26 -9.37 -2.75
CA THR A 8 30.09 -8.47 -1.95
C THR A 8 31.34 -7.97 -2.69
N ASP A 9 31.68 -8.56 -3.85
CA ASP A 9 32.87 -8.17 -4.63
C ASP A 9 32.83 -6.66 -4.94
N HIS A 10 33.71 -5.90 -4.29
CA HIS A 10 33.81 -4.44 -4.45
C HIS A 10 32.51 -3.67 -4.22
N LEU A 11 31.55 -4.24 -3.48
CA LEU A 11 30.36 -3.54 -3.05
C LEU A 11 30.69 -2.70 -1.82
N ALA A 12 30.75 -1.38 -2.00
CA ALA A 12 30.89 -0.46 -0.89
C ALA A 12 29.70 -0.64 0.09
N ASP A 13 30.01 -0.62 1.38
CA ASP A 13 29.03 -0.71 2.47
C ASP A 13 28.10 -1.93 2.37
N SER A 14 28.64 -3.09 1.94
CA SER A 14 27.87 -4.33 1.76
C SER A 14 27.11 -4.75 3.02
N GLU A 15 27.71 -4.57 4.20
CA GLU A 15 27.05 -4.84 5.49
C GLU A 15 25.85 -3.92 5.75
N ALA A 16 25.97 -2.64 5.37
CA ALA A 16 24.91 -1.66 5.52
C ALA A 16 23.73 -1.96 4.59
N TRP A 17 24.01 -2.34 3.33
CA TRP A 17 22.97 -2.82 2.39
C TRP A 17 22.21 -4.02 2.96
N THR A 18 22.93 -5.04 3.43
CA THR A 18 22.30 -6.25 3.97
C THR A 18 21.51 -5.99 5.24
N THR A 19 22.02 -5.10 6.10
CA THR A 19 21.33 -4.70 7.34
C THR A 19 20.04 -3.97 7.01
N HIS A 20 20.07 -3.02 6.07
CA HIS A 20 18.88 -2.28 5.65
C HIS A 20 17.81 -3.22 5.06
N LEU A 21 18.21 -4.10 4.15
CA LEU A 21 17.31 -5.09 3.56
C LEU A 21 16.70 -6.02 4.61
N HIS A 22 17.49 -6.44 5.61
CA HIS A 22 16.98 -7.25 6.72
C HIS A 22 15.95 -6.49 7.56
N MET A 23 16.21 -5.21 7.87
CA MET A 23 15.24 -4.35 8.57
C MET A 23 13.93 -4.17 7.78
N ARG A 24 13.97 -4.25 6.44
CA ARG A 24 12.79 -4.22 5.58
C ARG A 24 12.10 -5.59 5.39
N GLY A 25 12.60 -6.63 6.07
CA GLY A 25 11.98 -7.95 6.08
C GLY A 25 12.43 -8.88 4.95
N HIS A 26 13.49 -8.55 4.22
CA HIS A 26 14.12 -9.46 3.27
C HIS A 26 15.04 -10.46 3.99
N GLU A 27 15.04 -11.70 3.52
CA GLU A 27 16.09 -12.66 3.86
C GLU A 27 17.30 -12.38 2.97
N THR A 28 18.47 -12.14 3.55
CA THR A 28 19.68 -11.80 2.80
C THR A 28 20.71 -12.92 2.88
N ALA A 29 21.39 -13.17 1.76
CA ALA A 29 22.55 -14.05 1.70
C ALA A 29 23.70 -13.27 1.06
N MET A 30 24.91 -13.38 1.63
CA MET A 30 26.11 -12.79 1.05
C MET A 30 26.91 -13.85 0.31
N SER A 31 27.44 -13.51 -0.86
CA SER A 31 28.34 -14.37 -1.62
C SER A 31 29.31 -13.53 -2.45
N ASP A 32 30.29 -14.19 -3.07
CA ASP A 32 31.18 -13.59 -4.05
C ASP A 32 30.96 -14.23 -5.43
N VAL A 33 31.43 -13.57 -6.49
CA VAL A 33 31.26 -14.02 -7.87
C VAL A 33 31.90 -15.40 -8.09
N LYS A 34 32.97 -15.73 -7.36
CA LYS A 34 33.68 -17.01 -7.51
C LYS A 34 32.89 -18.18 -6.91
N SER A 35 32.17 -17.94 -5.81
CA SER A 35 31.39 -18.94 -5.08
C SER A 35 30.01 -19.15 -5.67
N LEU A 36 29.55 -18.29 -6.57
CA LEU A 36 28.29 -18.46 -7.31
C LEU A 36 28.21 -19.78 -8.09
N ALA A 37 29.35 -20.31 -8.55
CA ALA A 37 29.39 -21.57 -9.29
C ALA A 37 28.95 -22.77 -8.45
N THR A 38 29.29 -22.77 -7.16
CA THR A 38 29.00 -23.84 -6.20
C THR A 38 27.68 -23.63 -5.45
N LEU A 39 27.07 -22.45 -5.59
CA LEU A 39 25.82 -22.11 -4.93
C LEU A 39 24.65 -22.91 -5.53
N LYS A 40 24.01 -23.72 -4.70
CA LYS A 40 22.78 -24.43 -5.04
C LYS A 40 21.58 -23.56 -4.67
N ALA A 41 20.91 -23.00 -5.67
CA ALA A 41 19.66 -22.25 -5.49
C ALA A 41 18.44 -23.17 -5.25
N ASP A 42 18.67 -24.36 -4.70
CA ASP A 42 17.63 -25.37 -4.47
C ASP A 42 16.70 -24.87 -3.36
N GLY A 43 15.41 -24.72 -3.69
CA GLY A 43 14.39 -24.20 -2.77
C GLY A 43 14.12 -22.70 -2.88
N TRP A 44 14.83 -21.95 -3.73
CA TRP A 44 14.51 -20.55 -3.99
C TRP A 44 13.34 -20.46 -4.98
N GLU A 45 12.25 -19.79 -4.57
CA GLU A 45 11.10 -19.52 -5.43
C GLU A 45 11.31 -18.27 -6.31
N ARG A 46 11.83 -17.19 -5.72
CA ARG A 46 12.15 -15.91 -6.37
C ARG A 46 13.31 -15.24 -5.63
N THR A 47 14.28 -14.73 -6.38
CA THR A 47 15.49 -14.13 -5.81
C THR A 47 15.71 -12.71 -6.32
N GLY A 48 15.90 -11.76 -5.42
CA GLY A 48 16.47 -10.47 -5.75
C GLY A 48 17.99 -10.57 -5.83
N LEU A 49 18.63 -9.88 -6.77
CA LEU A 49 20.09 -9.84 -6.86
C LEU A 49 20.58 -8.42 -6.65
N LEU A 50 21.46 -8.20 -5.68
CA LEU A 50 22.12 -6.92 -5.46
C LEU A 50 23.62 -7.10 -5.66
N LEU A 51 24.21 -6.33 -6.56
CA LEU A 51 25.61 -6.49 -6.95
C LEU A 51 26.29 -5.15 -7.23
N SER A 52 27.61 -5.09 -7.06
CA SER A 52 28.40 -3.93 -7.44
C SER A 52 28.54 -3.82 -8.97
N GLN A 53 28.92 -2.64 -9.46
CA GLN A 53 29.26 -2.45 -10.87
C GLN A 53 30.36 -3.42 -11.36
N ASP A 54 31.36 -3.71 -10.53
CA ASP A 54 32.49 -4.56 -10.89
C ASP A 54 32.08 -6.05 -10.94
N ALA A 55 31.23 -6.48 -10.00
CA ALA A 55 30.59 -7.79 -10.05
C ALA A 55 29.72 -7.93 -11.32
N ALA A 56 28.96 -6.89 -11.68
CA ALA A 56 28.12 -6.89 -12.89
C ALA A 56 28.94 -7.11 -14.16
N LYS A 57 30.07 -6.39 -14.28
CA LYS A 57 30.98 -6.51 -15.43
C LYS A 57 31.64 -7.89 -15.48
N THR A 58 32.01 -8.43 -14.33
CA THR A 58 32.61 -9.78 -14.23
C THR A 58 31.60 -10.84 -14.68
N LEU A 59 30.35 -10.77 -14.21
CA LEU A 59 29.29 -11.70 -14.63
C LEU A 59 28.89 -11.52 -16.10
N ALA A 60 28.96 -10.29 -16.63
CA ALA A 60 28.65 -10.02 -18.03
C ALA A 60 29.71 -10.58 -19.01
N THR A 61 30.96 -10.71 -18.57
CA THR A 61 32.07 -11.25 -19.38
C THR A 61 32.29 -12.75 -19.19
N ASP A 62 31.64 -13.35 -18.19
CA ASP A 62 31.62 -14.80 -17.96
C ASP A 62 30.86 -15.54 -19.08
N ALA A 63 31.20 -16.82 -19.28
CA ALA A 63 30.65 -17.68 -20.34
C ALA A 63 29.11 -17.79 -20.31
N LEU A 64 28.53 -17.69 -19.11
CA LEU A 64 27.09 -17.77 -18.89
C LEU A 64 26.40 -16.41 -19.08
N GLY A 65 27.14 -15.31 -18.93
CA GLY A 65 26.64 -13.93 -18.97
C GLY A 65 25.68 -13.58 -17.82
N LEU A 66 25.48 -12.28 -17.59
CA LEU A 66 24.55 -11.80 -16.55
C LEU A 66 23.11 -12.36 -16.74
N PRO A 67 22.51 -12.41 -17.95
CA PRO A 67 21.18 -12.99 -18.15
C PRO A 67 21.12 -14.51 -17.91
N GLY A 68 22.23 -15.23 -18.12
CA GLY A 68 22.30 -16.65 -17.77
C GLY A 68 22.29 -16.82 -16.25
N TRP A 69 23.02 -15.97 -15.52
CA TRP A 69 23.12 -16.04 -14.07
C TRP A 69 21.80 -15.70 -13.42
N CYS A 70 21.10 -14.69 -13.94
CA CYS A 70 19.75 -14.36 -13.50
C CYS A 70 18.80 -15.56 -13.67
N ARG A 71 18.85 -16.26 -14.81
CA ARG A 71 18.04 -17.48 -15.02
C ARG A 71 18.42 -18.62 -14.06
N LYS A 72 19.72 -18.88 -13.86
CA LYS A 72 20.22 -19.92 -12.96
C LYS A 72 19.78 -19.67 -11.51
N LEU A 73 19.81 -18.41 -11.07
CA LEU A 73 19.44 -18.00 -9.71
C LEU A 73 17.95 -17.70 -9.55
N LYS A 74 17.14 -17.80 -10.62
CA LYS A 74 15.74 -17.35 -10.66
C LYS A 74 15.58 -15.89 -10.20
N ALA A 75 16.54 -15.05 -10.60
CA ALA A 75 16.53 -13.64 -10.29
C ALA A 75 15.72 -12.84 -11.31
N ASP A 76 14.74 -12.09 -10.83
CA ASP A 76 13.82 -11.31 -11.66
C ASP A 76 13.83 -9.80 -11.35
N ARG A 77 14.40 -9.42 -10.19
CA ARG A 77 14.74 -8.05 -9.82
C ARG A 77 16.24 -7.98 -9.54
N ILE A 78 16.95 -7.18 -10.32
CA ILE A 78 18.41 -7.04 -10.23
C ILE A 78 18.75 -5.59 -9.96
N ILE A 79 19.61 -5.33 -8.97
CA ILE A 79 20.16 -4.02 -8.67
C ILE A 79 21.66 -4.06 -8.89
N VAL A 80 22.14 -3.13 -9.72
CA VAL A 80 23.56 -2.86 -9.90
C VAL A 80 23.89 -1.55 -9.21
N VAL A 81 24.65 -1.62 -8.13
CA VAL A 81 25.10 -0.46 -7.36
C VAL A 81 26.39 0.08 -7.99
N ASP A 82 26.29 1.26 -8.59
CA ASP A 82 27.43 2.01 -9.10
C ASP A 82 28.11 2.77 -7.95
N LYS A 83 29.37 3.18 -8.16
CA LYS A 83 30.13 3.94 -7.15
C LYS A 83 29.41 5.26 -6.82
N PRO A 84 29.40 5.69 -5.54
CA PRO A 84 28.79 6.95 -5.15
C PRO A 84 29.34 8.12 -5.96
N GLY A 85 28.44 8.96 -6.47
CA GLY A 85 28.77 10.12 -7.30
C GLY A 85 28.29 11.43 -6.67
N ASP A 86 28.47 12.54 -7.39
CA ASP A 86 27.99 13.86 -6.94
C ASP A 86 26.46 13.99 -7.00
N LYS A 87 25.79 13.14 -7.79
CA LYS A 87 24.33 13.13 -7.95
C LYS A 87 23.80 11.70 -7.91
N PHE A 88 22.62 11.52 -7.33
CA PHE A 88 21.90 10.26 -7.46
C PHE A 88 21.54 9.99 -8.92
N GLN A 89 21.70 8.74 -9.33
CA GLN A 89 21.27 8.29 -10.65
C GLN A 89 20.51 6.98 -10.54
N LEU A 90 19.41 6.93 -11.28
CA LEU A 90 18.60 5.73 -11.41
C LEU A 90 18.34 5.45 -12.88
N LYS A 91 18.71 4.26 -13.35
CA LYS A 91 18.52 3.84 -14.74
C LYS A 91 17.96 2.43 -14.79
N GLY A 92 16.93 2.24 -15.59
CA GLY A 92 16.33 0.94 -15.86
C GLY A 92 16.94 0.33 -17.11
N GLU A 93 17.27 -0.96 -17.05
CA GLU A 93 17.69 -1.77 -18.19
C GLU A 93 16.79 -3.00 -18.31
N PHE A 94 16.81 -3.66 -19.47
CA PHE A 94 16.07 -4.90 -19.73
C PHE A 94 14.58 -4.82 -19.35
N ASN A 95 13.87 -3.80 -19.87
CA ASN A 95 12.45 -3.56 -19.58
C ASN A 95 12.14 -3.41 -18.07
N GLY A 96 13.10 -2.92 -17.28
CA GLY A 96 12.91 -2.61 -15.86
C GLY A 96 13.16 -3.77 -14.89
N SER A 97 13.67 -4.92 -15.38
CA SER A 97 14.11 -6.01 -14.50
C SER A 97 15.47 -5.72 -13.84
N VAL A 98 16.28 -4.85 -14.45
CA VAL A 98 17.57 -4.39 -13.93
C VAL A 98 17.49 -2.90 -13.60
N LEU A 99 17.89 -2.54 -12.38
CA LEU A 99 17.99 -1.18 -11.90
C LEU A 99 19.45 -0.85 -11.61
N ARG A 100 20.04 0.07 -12.36
CA ARG A 100 21.32 0.69 -11.99
C ARG A 100 21.07 1.86 -11.07
N LEU A 101 21.67 1.81 -9.89
CA LEU A 101 21.52 2.79 -8.84
C LEU A 101 22.91 3.32 -8.45
N ALA A 102 23.11 4.62 -8.60
CA ALA A 102 24.28 5.32 -8.10
C ALA A 102 23.82 6.22 -6.94
N PRO A 103 24.19 5.92 -5.69
CA PRO A 103 23.94 6.82 -4.57
C PRO A 103 24.64 8.16 -4.77
N SER A 104 24.05 9.25 -4.27
CA SER A 104 24.82 10.48 -4.05
C SER A 104 25.72 10.29 -2.81
N LYS A 105 26.72 11.17 -2.64
CA LYS A 105 27.63 11.12 -1.48
C LYS A 105 26.93 11.16 -0.12
N GLN A 106 25.74 11.74 -0.04
CA GLN A 106 24.96 11.89 1.20
C GLN A 106 23.66 11.07 1.17
N GLY A 107 23.09 10.79 0.00
CA GLY A 107 21.79 10.11 -0.15
C GLY A 107 21.82 8.58 0.01
N TRP A 108 22.65 8.06 0.93
CA TRP A 108 22.69 6.62 1.19
C TRP A 108 21.35 6.09 1.70
N ARG A 109 20.71 6.80 2.66
CA ARG A 109 19.42 6.40 3.26
C ARG A 109 18.35 6.23 2.18
N TYR A 110 18.25 7.22 1.30
CA TYR A 110 17.31 7.19 0.18
C TYR A 110 17.61 6.04 -0.78
N ALA A 111 18.88 5.90 -1.19
CA ALA A 111 19.32 4.85 -2.10
C ALA A 111 19.07 3.43 -1.56
N ALA A 112 19.33 3.23 -0.25
CA ALA A 112 19.05 1.99 0.46
C ALA A 112 17.58 1.61 0.42
N GLU A 113 16.69 2.59 0.67
CA GLU A 113 15.25 2.35 0.63
C GLU A 113 14.73 2.14 -0.78
N VAL A 114 15.23 2.88 -1.77
CA VAL A 114 14.89 2.66 -3.19
C VAL A 114 15.23 1.24 -3.61
N ALA A 115 16.39 0.71 -3.18
CA ALA A 115 16.77 -0.65 -3.48
C ALA A 115 15.83 -1.68 -2.84
N ALA A 116 15.51 -1.53 -1.55
CA ALA A 116 14.56 -2.40 -0.86
C ALA A 116 13.20 -2.41 -1.58
N ARG A 117 12.66 -1.23 -1.89
CA ARG A 117 11.38 -1.07 -2.57
C ARG A 117 11.35 -1.61 -4.00
N PHE A 118 12.47 -1.61 -4.71
CA PHE A 118 12.56 -2.23 -6.03
C PHE A 118 12.62 -3.76 -5.97
N LEU A 119 13.25 -4.31 -4.92
CA LEU A 119 13.35 -5.76 -4.69
C LEU A 119 12.04 -6.36 -4.17
N ASP A 120 11.15 -5.53 -3.61
CA ASP A 120 9.82 -5.92 -3.24
C ASP A 120 8.94 -6.33 -4.44
N ASP A 121 7.95 -7.17 -4.15
CA ASP A 121 6.92 -7.49 -5.15
C ASP A 121 6.11 -6.23 -5.48
N GLU A 122 5.62 -6.11 -6.72
CA GLU A 122 4.88 -4.92 -7.18
C GLU A 122 3.62 -4.65 -6.33
N GLN A 123 3.08 -5.72 -5.76
CA GLN A 123 1.88 -5.73 -4.92
C GLN A 123 2.18 -5.69 -3.42
N ALA A 124 3.45 -5.61 -3.02
CA ALA A 124 3.87 -5.56 -1.62
C ALA A 124 3.42 -4.26 -0.95
N VAL A 125 3.02 -4.38 0.32
CA VAL A 125 2.69 -3.23 1.15
C VAL A 125 3.99 -2.53 1.53
N ALA A 126 4.10 -1.23 1.22
CA ALA A 126 5.22 -0.41 1.64
C ALA A 126 5.19 -0.27 3.17
N ALA A 127 6.19 -0.84 3.82
CA ALA A 127 6.30 -0.88 5.28
C ALA A 127 7.77 -0.96 5.68
N GLY A 128 8.05 -0.36 6.83
CA GLY A 128 9.38 -0.35 7.43
C GLY A 128 9.34 -0.29 8.95
N ASP A 129 8.18 -0.04 9.55
CA ASP A 129 7.98 0.01 10.98
C ASP A 129 7.64 -1.38 11.57
N PRO A 130 8.24 -1.76 12.72
CA PRO A 130 7.93 -3.03 13.40
C PRO A 130 6.44 -3.23 13.69
N GLN A 131 5.69 -2.16 13.99
CA GLN A 131 4.26 -2.25 14.26
C GLN A 131 3.48 -2.67 13.02
N THR A 132 3.83 -2.11 11.85
CA THR A 132 3.22 -2.46 10.57
C THR A 132 3.60 -3.88 10.17
N PHE A 133 4.84 -4.31 10.39
CA PHE A 133 5.22 -5.72 10.17
C PHE A 133 4.42 -6.69 11.04
N ASN A 134 4.17 -6.34 12.31
CA ASN A 134 3.33 -7.14 13.20
C ASN A 134 1.88 -7.23 12.69
N LEU A 135 1.30 -6.11 12.24
CA LEU A 135 -0.02 -6.08 11.62
C LEU A 135 -0.08 -6.98 10.38
N LEU A 136 0.87 -6.85 9.45
CA LEU A 136 0.91 -7.65 8.22
C LEU A 136 1.11 -9.15 8.51
N ARG A 137 1.91 -9.50 9.52
CA ARG A 137 2.10 -10.88 9.97
C ARG A 137 0.80 -11.47 10.52
N LEU A 138 0.06 -10.71 11.32
CA LEU A 138 -1.24 -11.13 11.83
C LEU A 138 -2.26 -11.25 10.70
N ALA A 139 -2.35 -10.24 9.83
CA ALA A 139 -3.23 -10.22 8.67
C ALA A 139 -2.98 -11.44 7.76
N ARG A 140 -1.72 -11.84 7.55
CA ARG A 140 -1.37 -13.04 6.77
C ARG A 140 -1.92 -14.32 7.39
N ARG A 141 -1.87 -14.46 8.73
CA ARG A 141 -2.46 -15.63 9.42
C ARG A 141 -3.99 -15.65 9.27
N VAL A 142 -4.63 -14.49 9.44
CA VAL A 142 -6.08 -14.34 9.30
C VAL A 142 -6.53 -14.62 7.87
N ALA A 143 -5.74 -14.21 6.87
CA ALA A 143 -6.00 -14.44 5.46
C ALA A 143 -6.10 -15.93 5.08
N ALA A 144 -5.46 -16.84 5.82
CA ALA A 144 -5.58 -18.28 5.60
C ALA A 144 -6.98 -18.86 5.91
N SER A 145 -7.83 -18.07 6.58
CA SER A 145 -9.22 -18.39 6.91
C SER A 145 -10.21 -17.46 6.20
N ASP A 146 -11.47 -17.88 6.10
CA ASP A 146 -12.57 -17.09 5.52
C ASP A 146 -13.32 -16.25 6.56
N VAL A 147 -12.74 -16.01 7.74
CA VAL A 147 -13.38 -15.18 8.77
C VAL A 147 -13.55 -13.74 8.28
N THR A 148 -14.66 -13.13 8.70
CA THR A 148 -14.91 -11.70 8.49
C THR A 148 -13.88 -10.89 9.27
N VAL A 149 -13.32 -9.87 8.62
CA VAL A 149 -12.34 -8.98 9.24
C VAL A 149 -12.93 -7.60 9.39
N MET A 150 -12.81 -7.02 10.58
CA MET A 150 -13.14 -5.62 10.84
C MET A 150 -11.84 -4.83 10.99
N LEU A 151 -11.59 -3.92 10.04
CA LEU A 151 -10.37 -3.12 9.99
C LEU A 151 -10.66 -1.69 10.41
N VAL A 152 -10.20 -1.32 11.60
CA VAL A 152 -10.43 -0.01 12.20
C VAL A 152 -9.17 0.83 12.11
N GLY A 153 -9.35 2.15 12.04
CA GLY A 153 -8.27 3.10 12.24
C GLY A 153 -8.53 4.42 11.54
N PRO A 154 -7.74 5.47 11.85
CA PRO A 154 -7.97 6.80 11.32
C PRO A 154 -8.05 6.86 9.78
N THR A 155 -8.60 7.95 9.26
CA THR A 155 -8.65 8.17 7.82
C THR A 155 -7.24 8.32 7.26
N GLY A 156 -6.97 7.68 6.12
CA GLY A 156 -5.67 7.78 5.45
C GLY A 156 -4.56 6.91 6.03
N THR A 157 -4.84 5.96 6.92
CA THR A 157 -3.83 5.05 7.50
C THR A 157 -3.52 3.81 6.64
N GLY A 158 -4.15 3.67 5.48
CA GLY A 158 -3.91 2.53 4.57
C GLY A 158 -4.82 1.33 4.80
N LYS A 159 -6.04 1.53 5.33
CA LYS A 159 -7.03 0.45 5.52
C LYS A 159 -7.27 -0.36 4.23
N GLU A 160 -7.50 0.33 3.11
CA GLU A 160 -7.70 -0.32 1.80
C GLU A 160 -6.50 -1.18 1.35
N VAL A 161 -5.27 -0.72 1.64
CA VAL A 161 -4.04 -1.44 1.31
C VAL A 161 -3.96 -2.75 2.10
N VAL A 162 -4.28 -2.71 3.39
CA VAL A 162 -4.34 -3.91 4.24
C VAL A 162 -5.48 -4.84 3.81
N SER A 163 -6.63 -4.32 3.39
CA SER A 163 -7.73 -5.12 2.84
C SER A 163 -7.33 -5.87 1.55
N LYS A 164 -6.63 -5.19 0.63
CA LYS A 164 -6.08 -5.83 -0.58
C LYS A 164 -5.03 -6.89 -0.22
N PHE A 165 -4.18 -6.62 0.78
CA PHE A 165 -3.22 -7.60 1.29
C PHE A 165 -3.91 -8.85 1.85
N LEU A 166 -4.97 -8.68 2.66
CA LEU A 166 -5.76 -9.79 3.21
C LEU A 166 -6.37 -10.68 2.13
N HIS A 167 -6.88 -10.08 1.06
CA HIS A 167 -7.44 -10.82 -0.07
C HIS A 167 -6.34 -11.60 -0.83
N ARG A 168 -5.25 -10.93 -1.19
CA ARG A 168 -4.11 -11.53 -1.92
C ARG A 168 -3.42 -12.65 -1.14
N ALA A 169 -3.39 -12.55 0.19
CA ALA A 169 -2.82 -13.58 1.05
C ALA A 169 -3.79 -14.73 1.36
N SER A 170 -5.01 -14.72 0.79
CA SER A 170 -6.04 -15.71 1.09
C SER A 170 -6.19 -16.80 0.03
N LYS A 171 -7.00 -17.81 0.35
CA LYS A 171 -7.40 -18.86 -0.61
C LYS A 171 -8.17 -18.29 -1.82
N ARG A 172 -8.71 -17.08 -1.70
CA ARG A 172 -9.50 -16.38 -2.73
C ARG A 172 -8.68 -15.37 -3.53
N ALA A 173 -7.34 -15.42 -3.47
CA ALA A 173 -6.46 -14.43 -4.09
C ALA A 173 -6.60 -14.29 -5.63
N ARG A 174 -7.14 -15.31 -6.29
CA ARG A 174 -7.42 -15.30 -7.75
C ARG A 174 -8.86 -14.95 -8.08
N GLU A 175 -9.71 -14.83 -7.07
CA GLU A 175 -11.14 -14.53 -7.19
C GLU A 175 -11.38 -13.01 -7.15
N PRO A 176 -12.59 -12.53 -7.49
CA PRO A 176 -12.88 -11.10 -7.49
C PRO A 176 -12.67 -10.44 -6.12
N PHE A 177 -12.03 -9.27 -6.12
CA PHE A 177 -12.03 -8.34 -5.00
C PHE A 177 -12.88 -7.12 -5.37
N ILE A 178 -14.05 -6.98 -4.78
CA ILE A 178 -14.96 -5.86 -5.06
C ILE A 178 -15.02 -4.96 -3.84
N ALA A 179 -14.77 -3.67 -4.04
CA ALA A 179 -14.80 -2.66 -2.97
C ALA A 179 -15.96 -1.69 -3.17
N VAL A 180 -16.61 -1.33 -2.06
CA VAL A 180 -17.74 -0.40 -2.01
C VAL A 180 -17.49 0.57 -0.89
N ASN A 181 -17.47 1.87 -1.21
CA ASN A 181 -17.40 2.91 -0.19
C ASN A 181 -18.83 3.35 0.16
N CYS A 182 -19.26 3.04 1.39
CA CYS A 182 -20.60 3.33 1.87
C CYS A 182 -20.85 4.83 2.06
N ALA A 183 -19.79 5.64 2.24
CA ALA A 183 -19.90 7.09 2.41
C ALA A 183 -20.05 7.84 1.07
N ALA A 184 -19.57 7.25 -0.03
CA ALA A 184 -19.49 7.92 -1.34
C ALA A 184 -20.76 7.76 -2.19
N VAL A 185 -21.68 6.86 -1.83
CA VAL A 185 -22.86 6.52 -2.62
C VAL A 185 -24.13 6.82 -1.84
N PRO A 186 -25.10 7.58 -2.40
CA PRO A 186 -26.40 7.77 -1.79
C PRO A 186 -27.12 6.45 -1.49
N ASP A 187 -27.81 6.36 -0.35
CA ASP A 187 -28.40 5.13 0.19
C ASP A 187 -29.23 4.32 -0.82
N THR A 188 -30.09 4.99 -1.59
CA THR A 188 -30.96 4.34 -2.57
C THR A 188 -30.18 3.71 -3.71
N MET A 189 -29.08 4.34 -4.12
CA MET A 189 -28.16 3.77 -5.11
C MET A 189 -27.30 2.67 -4.50
N LEU A 190 -26.86 2.83 -3.25
CA LEU A 190 -26.07 1.81 -2.55
C LEU A 190 -26.86 0.51 -2.43
N GLU A 191 -28.16 0.58 -2.12
CA GLU A 191 -29.04 -0.58 -2.08
C GLU A 191 -29.08 -1.32 -3.43
N ALA A 192 -29.38 -0.59 -4.51
CA ALA A 192 -29.47 -1.13 -5.86
C ALA A 192 -28.12 -1.69 -6.34
N LEU A 193 -27.00 -1.08 -5.95
CA LEU A 193 -25.66 -1.56 -6.27
C LEU A 193 -25.33 -2.83 -5.49
N LEU A 194 -25.63 -2.91 -4.19
CA LEU A 194 -25.29 -4.07 -3.36
C LEU A 194 -26.09 -5.31 -3.77
N PHE A 195 -27.41 -5.18 -3.82
CA PHE A 195 -28.33 -6.31 -4.01
C PHE A 195 -28.66 -6.57 -5.49
N GLY A 196 -28.47 -5.58 -6.35
CA GLY A 196 -28.94 -5.62 -7.73
C GLY A 196 -30.46 -5.48 -7.81
N TYR A 197 -30.98 -5.47 -9.02
CA TYR A 197 -32.41 -5.30 -9.27
C TYR A 197 -32.85 -6.00 -10.54
N GLU A 198 -34.12 -6.42 -10.56
CA GLU A 198 -34.77 -6.94 -11.76
C GLU A 198 -35.35 -5.81 -12.62
N LYS A 199 -35.64 -6.11 -13.89
CA LYS A 199 -36.26 -5.15 -14.80
C LYS A 199 -37.61 -4.69 -14.22
N GLY A 200 -37.81 -3.38 -14.13
CA GLY A 200 -39.05 -2.79 -13.61
C GLY A 200 -39.13 -2.69 -12.09
N ALA A 201 -38.04 -2.94 -11.35
CA ALA A 201 -38.02 -2.81 -9.88
C ALA A 201 -38.31 -1.38 -9.38
N PHE A 202 -37.97 -0.35 -10.17
CA PHE A 202 -38.27 1.06 -9.92
C PHE A 202 -38.29 1.85 -11.24
N THR A 203 -38.76 3.10 -11.20
CA THR A 203 -38.82 3.98 -12.37
C THR A 203 -37.41 4.22 -12.93
N GLY A 204 -37.15 3.78 -14.17
CA GLY A 204 -35.82 3.84 -14.80
C GLY A 204 -35.03 2.51 -14.81
N ALA A 205 -35.53 1.45 -14.16
CA ALA A 205 -34.92 0.11 -14.18
C ALA A 205 -35.17 -0.63 -15.51
N HIS A 206 -34.64 -0.10 -16.62
CA HIS A 206 -34.85 -0.65 -17.97
C HIS A 206 -34.08 -1.95 -18.22
N THR A 207 -32.90 -2.10 -17.61
CA THR A 207 -32.02 -3.27 -17.71
C THR A 207 -31.76 -3.84 -16.32
N PRO A 208 -31.78 -5.17 -16.13
CA PRO A 208 -31.47 -5.78 -14.84
C PRO A 208 -30.00 -5.56 -14.44
N ASN A 209 -29.75 -5.47 -13.13
CA ASN A 209 -28.40 -5.36 -12.56
C ASN A 209 -28.11 -6.56 -11.64
N LYS A 210 -26.95 -7.19 -11.84
CA LYS A 210 -26.48 -8.34 -11.04
C LYS A 210 -26.22 -7.95 -9.58
N GLY A 211 -25.80 -6.72 -9.28
CA GLY A 211 -25.45 -6.31 -7.93
C GLY A 211 -24.12 -6.88 -7.45
N ILE A 212 -23.52 -6.21 -6.47
CA ILE A 212 -22.15 -6.43 -6.02
C ILE A 212 -22.00 -7.76 -5.29
N PHE A 213 -22.96 -8.19 -4.48
CA PHE A 213 -22.89 -9.48 -3.79
C PHE A 213 -22.75 -10.65 -4.76
N ARG A 214 -23.57 -10.66 -5.82
CA ARG A 214 -23.51 -11.71 -6.85
C ARG A 214 -22.30 -11.55 -7.77
N ALA A 215 -21.76 -10.33 -7.92
CA ALA A 215 -20.52 -10.09 -8.65
C ALA A 215 -19.28 -10.54 -7.87
N ALA A 216 -19.32 -10.46 -6.54
CA ALA A 216 -18.25 -10.86 -5.62
C ALA A 216 -18.33 -12.34 -5.20
N ASP A 217 -19.28 -13.10 -5.75
CA ASP A 217 -19.47 -14.52 -5.45
C ASP A 217 -18.18 -15.32 -5.70
N GLY A 218 -17.80 -16.18 -4.76
CA GLY A 218 -16.50 -16.87 -4.70
C GLY A 218 -15.34 -15.99 -4.21
N GLY A 219 -15.49 -14.68 -4.21
CA GLY A 219 -14.44 -13.69 -3.93
C GLY A 219 -14.51 -13.01 -2.57
N THR A 220 -14.09 -11.75 -2.55
CA THR A 220 -14.04 -10.91 -1.34
C THR A 220 -14.73 -9.57 -1.59
N LEU A 221 -15.61 -9.18 -0.66
CA LEU A 221 -16.28 -7.89 -0.62
C LEU A 221 -15.64 -7.01 0.45
N LEU A 222 -15.09 -5.86 0.04
CA LEU A 222 -14.67 -4.79 0.93
C LEU A 222 -15.83 -3.79 1.10
N LEU A 223 -16.28 -3.63 2.35
CA LEU A 223 -17.18 -2.55 2.77
C LEU A 223 -16.34 -1.46 3.43
N ASP A 224 -16.08 -0.38 2.70
CA ASP A 224 -15.34 0.75 3.22
C ASP A 224 -16.27 1.76 3.91
N GLU A 225 -15.87 2.22 5.10
CA GLU A 225 -16.63 3.14 5.96
C GLU A 225 -18.04 2.62 6.32
N VAL A 226 -18.12 1.39 6.85
CA VAL A 226 -19.40 0.72 7.17
C VAL A 226 -20.25 1.49 8.19
N SER A 227 -19.64 2.36 9.00
CA SER A 227 -20.35 3.24 9.93
C SER A 227 -21.29 4.24 9.26
N GLU A 228 -21.06 4.57 7.99
CA GLU A 228 -21.93 5.49 7.23
C GLU A 228 -23.16 4.80 6.62
N MET A 229 -23.27 3.47 6.76
CA MET A 229 -24.39 2.72 6.18
C MET A 229 -25.70 3.06 6.90
N ALA A 230 -26.74 3.41 6.14
CA ALA A 230 -28.06 3.69 6.70
C ALA A 230 -28.68 2.48 7.43
N PRO A 231 -29.44 2.68 8.54
CA PRO A 231 -29.97 1.58 9.36
C PRO A 231 -30.83 0.55 8.61
N HIS A 232 -31.58 0.98 7.60
CA HIS A 232 -32.40 0.08 6.80
C HIS A 232 -31.56 -0.90 5.94
N LEU A 233 -30.39 -0.45 5.46
CA LEU A 233 -29.44 -1.29 4.73
C LEU A 233 -28.73 -2.26 5.67
N GLN A 234 -28.40 -1.83 6.90
CA GLN A 234 -27.76 -2.69 7.90
C GLN A 234 -28.58 -3.96 8.17
N ALA A 235 -29.91 -3.84 8.26
CA ALA A 235 -30.80 -4.99 8.47
C ALA A 235 -30.79 -5.98 7.29
N LYS A 236 -30.81 -5.47 6.05
CA LYS A 236 -30.73 -6.30 4.84
C LYS A 236 -29.36 -6.96 4.71
N PHE A 237 -28.30 -6.21 5.00
CA PHE A 237 -26.93 -6.71 4.98
C PHE A 237 -26.73 -7.85 5.99
N LEU A 238 -27.24 -7.69 7.21
CA LEU A 238 -27.20 -8.73 8.23
C LEU A 238 -27.85 -10.04 7.76
N ARG A 239 -29.02 -9.95 7.10
CA ARG A 239 -29.69 -11.13 6.53
C ARG A 239 -28.82 -11.83 5.50
N VAL A 240 -28.23 -11.06 4.57
CA VAL A 240 -27.32 -11.64 3.57
C VAL A 240 -26.12 -12.33 4.22
N LEU A 241 -25.52 -11.74 5.26
CA LEU A 241 -24.41 -12.37 5.99
C LEU A 241 -24.82 -13.66 6.71
N GLN A 242 -26.04 -13.72 7.22
CA GLN A 242 -26.56 -14.85 8.00
C GLN A 242 -27.01 -16.00 7.10
N GLU A 243 -27.85 -15.70 6.11
CA GLU A 243 -28.49 -16.65 5.21
C GLU A 243 -27.55 -17.09 4.08
N LYS A 244 -26.52 -16.28 3.76
CA LYS A 244 -25.65 -16.46 2.58
C LYS A 244 -26.44 -16.48 1.28
N GLU A 245 -27.52 -15.71 1.24
CA GLU A 245 -28.36 -15.52 0.06
C GLU A 245 -28.66 -14.04 -0.13
N VAL A 246 -28.88 -13.65 -1.38
CA VAL A 246 -29.27 -12.29 -1.75
C VAL A 246 -30.51 -12.29 -2.63
N THR A 247 -31.47 -11.43 -2.30
CA THR A 247 -32.68 -11.21 -3.08
C THR A 247 -32.56 -9.87 -3.83
N PRO A 248 -32.60 -9.86 -5.18
CA PRO A 248 -32.58 -8.61 -5.95
C PRO A 248 -33.82 -7.76 -5.66
N LEU A 249 -33.69 -6.43 -5.79
CA LEU A 249 -34.85 -5.54 -5.69
C LEU A 249 -35.87 -5.86 -6.79
N GLY A 250 -37.14 -5.96 -6.40
CA GLY A 250 -38.24 -6.33 -7.29
C GLY A 250 -38.31 -7.83 -7.63
N GLY A 251 -37.33 -8.63 -7.22
CA GLY A 251 -37.32 -10.09 -7.39
C GLY A 251 -37.87 -10.83 -6.17
N SER A 252 -38.40 -12.02 -6.39
CA SER A 252 -38.90 -12.91 -5.32
C SER A 252 -37.96 -14.09 -5.03
N LYS A 253 -36.97 -14.34 -5.89
CA LYS A 253 -36.07 -15.48 -5.79
C LYS A 253 -34.75 -15.07 -5.12
N SER A 254 -34.46 -15.70 -3.99
CA SER A 254 -33.14 -15.62 -3.35
C SER A 254 -32.08 -16.37 -4.16
N VAL A 255 -30.87 -15.85 -4.15
CA VAL A 255 -29.71 -16.43 -4.83
C VAL A 255 -28.61 -16.66 -3.81
N ALA A 256 -28.17 -17.91 -3.65
CA ALA A 256 -27.06 -18.25 -2.78
C ALA A 256 -25.75 -17.59 -3.25
N ILE A 257 -24.95 -17.15 -2.29
CA ILE A 257 -23.65 -16.50 -2.50
C ILE A 257 -22.62 -17.03 -1.51
N ASP A 258 -21.36 -17.09 -1.91
CA ASP A 258 -20.23 -17.35 -1.04
C ASP A 258 -19.21 -16.20 -1.12
N VAL A 259 -19.34 -15.24 -0.20
CA VAL A 259 -18.53 -14.02 -0.21
C VAL A 259 -17.82 -13.86 1.12
N ARG A 260 -16.50 -13.69 1.08
CA ARG A 260 -15.73 -13.25 2.25
C ARG A 260 -15.89 -11.75 2.43
N VAL A 261 -16.16 -11.29 3.64
CA VAL A 261 -16.35 -9.86 3.93
C VAL A 261 -15.17 -9.27 4.70
N ILE A 262 -14.70 -8.10 4.26
CA ILE A 262 -13.80 -7.23 5.00
C ILE A 262 -14.53 -5.90 5.18
N ALA A 263 -14.74 -5.47 6.40
CA ALA A 263 -15.36 -4.18 6.70
C ALA A 263 -14.32 -3.22 7.25
N THR A 264 -14.44 -1.93 6.94
CA THR A 264 -13.59 -0.89 7.51
C THR A 264 -14.43 0.17 8.21
N SER A 265 -13.82 0.87 9.15
CA SER A 265 -14.38 2.08 9.73
C SER A 265 -13.26 3.01 10.23
N ASN A 266 -13.46 4.31 10.06
CA ASN A 266 -12.66 5.33 10.72
C ASN A 266 -13.18 5.73 12.11
N ARG A 267 -14.35 5.23 12.52
CA ARG A 267 -15.00 5.52 13.80
C ARG A 267 -14.84 4.38 14.78
N TYR A 268 -15.00 4.70 16.07
CA TYR A 268 -15.17 3.68 17.09
C TYR A 268 -16.59 3.11 17.05
N MET A 269 -16.74 1.94 16.45
CA MET A 269 -18.05 1.36 16.13
C MET A 269 -18.95 1.14 17.34
N MET A 270 -18.38 0.88 18.52
CA MET A 270 -19.19 0.66 19.72
C MET A 270 -19.91 1.95 20.16
N ASP A 271 -19.36 3.13 19.83
CA ASP A 271 -20.05 4.40 20.11
C ASP A 271 -21.18 4.64 19.10
N GLU A 272 -21.02 4.21 17.85
CA GLU A 272 -22.09 4.22 16.85
C GLU A 272 -23.25 3.30 17.25
N VAL A 273 -22.93 2.14 17.86
CA VAL A 273 -23.93 1.22 18.43
C VAL A 273 -24.66 1.86 19.61
N LYS A 274 -23.93 2.41 20.59
CA LYS A 274 -24.53 3.10 21.75
C LYS A 274 -25.40 4.28 21.35
N ALA A 275 -25.04 4.98 20.26
CA ALA A 275 -25.81 6.09 19.72
C ALA A 275 -27.02 5.66 18.87
N GLY A 276 -27.26 4.35 18.70
CA GLY A 276 -28.37 3.82 17.90
C GLY A 276 -28.24 4.03 16.39
N ARG A 277 -27.06 4.46 15.91
CA ARG A 277 -26.77 4.67 14.48
C ARG A 277 -26.30 3.41 13.79
N PHE A 278 -25.77 2.45 14.55
CA PHE A 278 -25.35 1.15 14.05
C PHE A 278 -26.00 0.02 14.85
N ARG A 279 -26.46 -1.03 14.16
CA ARG A 279 -27.08 -2.17 14.84
C ARG A 279 -26.02 -3.03 15.54
N GLU A 280 -26.31 -3.36 16.79
CA GLU A 280 -25.43 -4.20 17.63
C GLU A 280 -25.22 -5.60 17.03
N ASP A 281 -26.28 -6.23 16.52
CA ASP A 281 -26.23 -7.56 15.92
C ASP A 281 -25.32 -7.61 14.67
N LEU A 282 -25.39 -6.59 13.82
CA LEU A 282 -24.51 -6.44 12.67
C LEU A 282 -23.06 -6.19 13.10
N TYR A 283 -22.84 -5.38 14.13
CA TYR A 283 -21.49 -5.13 14.65
C TYR A 283 -20.80 -6.43 15.07
N TYR A 284 -21.46 -7.27 15.87
CA TYR A 284 -20.89 -8.55 16.28
C TYR A 284 -20.70 -9.54 15.13
N ARG A 285 -21.54 -9.46 14.08
CA ARG A 285 -21.37 -10.30 12.88
C ARG A 285 -20.19 -9.86 12.00
N LEU A 286 -19.87 -8.57 11.99
CA LEU A 286 -18.73 -8.02 11.24
C LEU A 286 -17.42 -8.11 12.02
N ASN A 287 -17.46 -7.86 13.32
CA ASN A 287 -16.28 -7.81 14.20
C ASN A 287 -15.85 -9.20 14.70
N VAL A 288 -15.71 -10.15 13.78
CA VAL A 288 -15.25 -11.51 14.10
C VAL A 288 -13.75 -11.52 14.37
N PHE A 289 -12.98 -10.88 13.49
CA PHE A 289 -11.55 -10.65 13.71
C PHE A 289 -11.21 -9.16 13.57
N PRO A 290 -10.96 -8.44 14.68
CA PRO A 290 -10.54 -7.04 14.63
C PRO A 290 -9.07 -6.91 14.20
N LEU A 291 -8.81 -6.00 13.28
CA LEU A 291 -7.49 -5.49 12.96
C LEU A 291 -7.50 -3.97 13.07
N ALA A 292 -6.39 -3.39 13.51
CA ALA A 292 -6.26 -1.95 13.64
C ALA A 292 -5.05 -1.43 12.85
N THR A 293 -5.29 -0.36 12.09
CA THR A 293 -4.22 0.47 11.54
C THR A 293 -3.94 1.63 12.48
N GLN A 294 -2.68 2.02 12.60
CA GLN A 294 -2.24 3.13 13.46
C GLN A 294 -2.01 4.39 12.64
N SER A 295 -1.98 5.54 13.32
CA SER A 295 -1.63 6.81 12.69
C SER A 295 -0.21 6.75 12.14
N LEU A 296 0.08 7.54 11.11
CA LEU A 296 1.42 7.59 10.51
C LEU A 296 2.48 8.09 11.50
N ALA A 297 2.11 9.01 12.40
CA ALA A 297 2.98 9.50 13.49
C ALA A 297 3.49 8.37 14.41
N ASP A 298 2.68 7.34 14.63
CA ASP A 298 3.01 6.25 15.56
C ASP A 298 3.93 5.19 14.91
N ARG A 299 4.23 5.34 13.62
CA ARG A 299 5.01 4.39 12.81
C ARG A 299 5.99 5.10 11.86
N PRO A 300 6.92 5.93 12.39
CA PRO A 300 7.81 6.73 11.56
C PRO A 300 8.67 5.88 10.60
N GLY A 301 8.97 4.62 10.95
CA GLY A 301 9.71 3.71 10.09
C GLY A 301 9.03 3.38 8.75
N ASP A 302 7.72 3.64 8.61
CA ASP A 302 6.97 3.46 7.37
C ASP A 302 7.05 4.67 6.42
N ILE A 303 7.40 5.86 6.93
CA ILE A 303 7.25 7.13 6.17
C ILE A 303 8.06 7.11 4.88
N LEU A 304 9.35 6.80 4.95
CA LEU A 304 10.22 6.74 3.77
C LEU A 304 9.84 5.61 2.78
N PRO A 305 9.60 4.35 3.21
CA PRO A 305 9.08 3.29 2.32
C PRO A 305 7.80 3.68 1.58
N ILE A 306 6.85 4.30 2.30
CA ILE A 306 5.59 4.78 1.73
C ILE A 306 5.86 5.93 0.76
N ALA A 307 6.71 6.89 1.12
CA ALA A 307 7.05 8.03 0.28
C ALA A 307 7.63 7.58 -1.07
N ILE A 308 8.60 6.66 -1.07
CA ILE A 308 9.19 6.13 -2.31
C ILE A 308 8.14 5.42 -3.18
N SER A 309 7.23 4.67 -2.56
CA SER A 309 6.16 3.98 -3.29
C SER A 309 5.16 4.97 -3.92
N LEU A 310 4.88 6.08 -3.24
CA LEU A 310 4.03 7.16 -3.75
C LEU A 310 4.75 7.94 -4.87
N LEU A 311 6.04 8.22 -4.72
CA LEU A 311 6.85 8.83 -5.77
C LEU A 311 6.88 7.95 -7.03
N ALA A 312 7.10 6.64 -6.87
CA ALA A 312 7.05 5.70 -7.98
C ALA A 312 5.66 5.72 -8.65
N LYS A 313 4.57 5.70 -7.88
CA LYS A 313 3.20 5.80 -8.40
C LYS A 313 2.99 7.05 -9.25
N HIS A 314 3.48 8.22 -8.82
CA HIS A 314 3.23 9.50 -9.50
C HIS A 314 4.22 9.84 -10.62
N THR A 315 5.36 9.13 -10.70
CA THR A 315 6.36 9.33 -11.75
C THR A 315 6.33 8.28 -12.85
N GLY A 316 5.48 7.25 -12.73
CA GLY A 316 5.37 6.16 -13.71
C GLY A 316 6.22 4.92 -13.39
N GLY A 317 6.71 4.80 -12.16
CA GLY A 317 7.43 3.65 -11.64
C GLY A 317 8.93 3.89 -11.49
N PHE A 318 9.69 2.81 -11.31
CA PHE A 318 11.15 2.87 -11.43
C PHE A 318 11.53 2.80 -12.92
N PRO A 319 12.58 3.52 -13.37
CA PRO A 319 13.59 4.26 -12.60
C PRO A 319 13.30 5.78 -12.46
N THR A 320 12.08 6.25 -12.70
CA THR A 320 11.80 7.68 -12.93
C THR A 320 11.61 8.52 -11.67
N ILE A 321 11.82 7.95 -10.48
CA ILE A 321 11.69 8.66 -9.22
C ILE A 321 12.87 9.65 -9.01
N PRO A 322 12.61 10.89 -8.53
CA PRO A 322 13.69 11.80 -8.16
C PRO A 322 14.37 11.36 -6.87
N GLU A 323 15.55 11.89 -6.59
CA GLU A 323 16.18 11.78 -5.27
C GLU A 323 15.40 12.59 -4.23
N MET A 324 15.45 12.19 -2.96
CA MET A 324 15.05 13.01 -1.82
C MET A 324 16.26 13.21 -0.92
N THR A 325 16.51 14.45 -0.50
CA THR A 325 17.65 14.74 0.38
C THR A 325 17.40 14.25 1.80
N ASP A 326 18.47 14.00 2.56
CA ASP A 326 18.34 13.54 3.95
C ASP A 326 17.58 14.56 4.81
N GLU A 327 17.74 15.87 4.57
CA GLU A 327 16.99 16.91 5.28
C GLU A 327 15.48 16.84 4.97
N ALA A 328 15.12 16.50 3.73
CA ALA A 328 13.73 16.28 3.37
C ALA A 328 13.16 15.04 4.06
N ILE A 329 13.93 13.95 4.12
CA ILE A 329 13.56 12.73 4.84
C ILE A 329 13.34 13.03 6.34
N ASP A 330 14.30 13.71 6.98
CA ASP A 330 14.21 14.09 8.39
C ASP A 330 12.98 14.96 8.66
N LYS A 331 12.67 15.91 7.76
CA LYS A 331 11.47 16.75 7.86
C LYS A 331 10.18 15.95 7.70
N LEU A 332 10.15 14.94 6.84
CA LEU A 332 8.99 14.03 6.72
C LEU A 332 8.82 13.17 7.98
N GLU A 333 9.92 12.64 8.53
CA GLU A 333 9.90 11.77 9.72
C GLU A 333 9.54 12.52 11.01
N ALA A 334 9.88 13.81 11.10
CA ALA A 334 9.57 14.64 12.26
C ALA A 334 8.12 15.16 12.29
N TYR A 335 7.40 15.15 11.16
CA TYR A 335 6.05 15.68 11.10
C TYR A 335 4.99 14.70 11.64
N THR A 336 3.91 15.23 12.22
CA THR A 336 2.87 14.44 12.91
C THR A 336 1.80 13.87 11.98
N TRP A 337 1.75 14.29 10.71
CA TRP A 337 0.84 13.74 9.69
C TRP A 337 -0.63 13.59 10.16
N PRO A 338 -1.32 14.68 10.53
CA PRO A 338 -2.73 14.61 10.95
C PRO A 338 -3.65 13.98 9.90
N GLY A 339 -3.35 14.11 8.60
CA GLY A 339 -4.05 13.45 7.50
C GLY A 339 -3.42 12.12 7.05
N ASN A 340 -2.47 11.58 7.80
CA ASN A 340 -1.78 10.31 7.58
C ASN A 340 -1.19 10.20 6.15
N VAL A 341 -1.25 9.01 5.55
CA VAL A 341 -0.67 8.73 4.22
C VAL A 341 -1.35 9.56 3.12
N ARG A 342 -2.62 9.94 3.31
CA ARG A 342 -3.36 10.75 2.33
C ARG A 342 -2.81 12.18 2.25
N GLU A 343 -2.39 12.74 3.39
CA GLU A 343 -1.68 14.01 3.44
C GLU A 343 -0.25 13.90 2.90
N LEU A 344 0.49 12.84 3.29
CA LEU A 344 1.83 12.55 2.76
C LEU A 344 1.82 12.49 1.23
N GLU A 345 0.85 11.79 0.63
CA GLU A 345 0.71 11.73 -0.83
C GLU A 345 0.52 13.11 -1.46
N ASN A 346 -0.33 13.96 -0.87
CA ASN A 346 -0.55 15.32 -1.37
C ASN A 346 0.70 16.20 -1.23
N VAL A 347 1.44 16.07 -0.12
CA VAL A 347 2.72 16.75 0.09
C VAL A 347 3.74 16.35 -0.97
N LEU A 348 3.91 15.05 -1.22
CA LEU A 348 4.86 14.55 -2.20
C LEU A 348 4.50 14.92 -3.64
N GLN A 349 3.21 14.94 -3.99
CA GLN A 349 2.76 15.43 -5.29
C GLN A 349 3.12 16.90 -5.51
N ARG A 350 2.93 17.75 -4.50
CA ARG A 350 3.34 19.17 -4.60
C ARG A 350 4.86 19.29 -4.70
N ALA A 351 5.60 18.52 -3.90
CA ALA A 351 7.06 18.51 -3.94
C ALA A 351 7.60 18.09 -5.32
N LEU A 352 6.98 17.11 -5.99
CA LEU A 352 7.32 16.71 -7.35
C LEU A 352 7.15 17.84 -8.37
N VAL A 353 6.10 18.66 -8.23
CA VAL A 353 5.87 19.82 -9.08
C VAL A 353 6.91 20.91 -8.82
N LEU A 354 7.24 21.15 -7.55
CA LEU A 354 8.15 22.23 -7.14
C LEU A 354 9.62 21.90 -7.42
N SER A 355 10.04 20.64 -7.28
CA SER A 355 11.42 20.25 -7.53
C SER A 355 11.79 20.31 -9.01
N GLY A 356 10.82 20.30 -9.94
CA GLY A 356 11.09 20.51 -11.37
C GLY A 356 12.11 19.53 -11.97
N GLY A 357 12.22 18.31 -11.41
CA GLY A 357 13.19 17.29 -11.85
C GLY A 357 14.55 17.34 -11.14
N THR A 358 14.73 18.21 -10.14
CA THR A 358 15.87 18.15 -9.21
C THR A 358 15.53 17.28 -7.99
N PRO A 359 16.52 16.96 -7.12
CA PRO A 359 16.24 16.32 -5.84
C PRO A 359 15.17 17.08 -5.04
N ILE A 360 14.34 16.32 -4.34
CA ILE A 360 13.34 16.86 -3.41
C ILE A 360 14.07 17.27 -2.13
N GLU A 361 14.27 18.57 -2.00
CA GLU A 361 14.78 19.24 -0.80
C GLU A 361 13.65 19.56 0.21
N ALA A 362 14.03 19.86 1.46
CA ALA A 362 13.10 20.11 2.57
C ALA A 362 12.11 21.27 2.32
N ASP A 363 12.53 22.27 1.53
CA ASP A 363 11.71 23.44 1.19
C ASP A 363 10.59 23.11 0.19
N HIS A 364 10.76 22.07 -0.63
CA HIS A 364 9.73 21.62 -1.56
C HIS A 364 8.54 20.93 -0.87
N LEU A 365 8.71 20.44 0.36
CA LEU A 365 7.68 19.64 1.04
C LEU A 365 6.46 20.47 1.50
N MET A 366 6.62 21.77 1.75
CA MET A 366 5.51 22.67 2.13
C MET A 366 4.54 22.10 3.20
N ILE A 367 5.07 21.45 4.23
CA ILE A 367 4.29 20.72 5.24
C ILE A 367 3.56 21.67 6.21
N ASP A 368 4.11 22.87 6.43
CA ASP A 368 3.59 23.87 7.38
C ASP A 368 2.42 24.72 6.82
N MET A 369 1.95 24.42 5.60
CA MET A 369 0.93 25.22 4.93
C MET A 369 -0.44 25.20 5.62
N HIS A 370 -0.77 24.14 6.37
CA HIS A 370 -2.02 24.10 7.13
C HIS A 370 -2.04 25.12 8.28
N GLU A 371 -0.90 25.39 8.92
CA GLU A 371 -0.77 26.48 9.89
C GLU A 371 -0.83 27.86 9.20
N HIS A 372 -0.22 27.99 8.02
CA HIS A 372 -0.20 29.26 7.29
C HIS A 372 -1.57 29.69 6.73
N ILE A 373 -2.40 28.76 6.23
CA ILE A 373 -3.74 29.10 5.71
C ILE A 373 -4.70 29.48 6.85
N ALA A 374 -4.64 28.78 7.99
CA ALA A 374 -5.43 29.14 9.18
C ALA A 374 -5.11 30.57 9.67
N ASN A 375 -3.85 30.98 9.54
CA ASN A 375 -3.41 32.34 9.86
C ASN A 375 -3.89 33.41 8.84
N ILE A 376 -4.13 33.04 7.57
CA ILE A 376 -4.67 33.96 6.54
C ILE A 376 -6.17 34.22 6.78
N GLU A 377 -6.95 33.22 7.19
CA GLU A 377 -8.37 33.40 7.53
C GLU A 377 -8.54 34.31 8.77
N ASP A 378 -7.65 34.18 9.77
CA ASP A 378 -7.62 35.10 10.92
C ASP A 378 -7.18 36.52 10.53
N PHE A 379 -6.35 36.66 9.48
CA PHE A 379 -5.95 37.94 8.91
C PHE A 379 -7.13 38.65 8.21
N ASP A 380 -7.91 37.93 7.41
CA ASP A 380 -9.11 38.45 6.75
C ASP A 380 -10.25 38.76 7.74
N ALA A 381 -10.40 37.95 8.80
CA ALA A 381 -11.33 38.23 9.89
C ALA A 381 -10.95 39.50 10.67
N LYS A 382 -9.65 39.71 10.95
CA LYS A 382 -9.13 40.95 11.56
C LYS A 382 -9.31 42.15 10.64
N ARG A 383 -9.04 42.04 9.34
CA ARG A 383 -9.27 43.11 8.35
C ARG A 383 -10.74 43.55 8.29
N LYS A 384 -11.68 42.61 8.28
CA LYS A 384 -13.12 42.91 8.28
C LYS A 384 -13.58 43.61 9.56
N ARG A 385 -12.98 43.31 10.71
CA ARG A 385 -13.27 44.01 12.00
C ARG A 385 -12.70 45.43 12.05
N VAL A 386 -11.58 45.70 11.38
CA VAL A 386 -10.98 47.04 11.31
C VAL A 386 -11.72 47.93 10.29
N ALA A 387 -12.22 47.37 9.20
CA ALA A 387 -13.00 48.10 8.20
C ALA A 387 -14.46 48.40 8.62
N ALA A 388 -14.94 47.80 9.72
CA ALA A 388 -16.28 48.01 10.29
C ALA A 388 -16.31 49.02 11.45
N ARG A 389 -15.17 49.68 11.73
CA ARG A 389 -15.03 50.85 12.61
C ARG A 389 -14.74 52.06 11.75
#